data_AF-U6E011-F1
#
_entry.id   AF-U6E011-F1
#
_cell.length_a   1.000
_cell.length_b   1.000
_cell.length_c   1.000
_cell.angle_alpha   90.00
_cell.angle_beta   90.00
_cell.angle_gamma   90.00
#
_symmetry.space_group_name_H-M   'P 1'
#
loop_
_entity.id
_entity.type
_entity.pdbx_description
1 polymer ?
#
loop_
_entity_poly.entity_id
_entity_poly.type
_entity_poly.pdbx_seq_one_letter_code
_entity_poly.pdbx_strand_id
1 'polypeptide(L)'
;RNRLRHRCFSFGIGEGASTSLIKGIARVAGGTSEFITGKDRMQSKALRALKYALQPAVEDVSVTWKLPAKLSAKMLSPEQTVLYKGQRLIVYALLSGTMP
;
A
#
# COMPACT_ATOMS: atom_id res chain seq x y z
N ARG A 1 -5.75 -1.21 14.45
CA ARG A 1 -7.14 -1.26 14.96
C ARG A 1 -8.14 -0.52 14.07
N ASN A 2 -7.85 0.70 13.60
CA ASN A 2 -8.79 1.46 12.75
C ASN A 2 -8.90 0.96 11.30
N ARG A 3 -7.83 0.46 10.67
CA ARG A 3 -7.88 -0.11 9.30
C ARG A 3 -8.96 -1.19 9.13
N LEU A 4 -9.10 -2.06 10.13
CA LEU A 4 -10.04 -3.18 10.11
C LEU A 4 -11.51 -2.73 10.10
N ARG A 5 -11.78 -1.45 10.37
CA ARG A 5 -13.14 -0.88 10.41
C ARG A 5 -13.35 0.21 9.38
N HIS A 6 -12.30 0.95 9.02
CA HIS A 6 -12.37 2.08 8.11
C HIS A 6 -11.17 2.12 7.18
N ARG A 7 -11.43 2.30 5.88
CA ARG A 7 -10.43 2.57 4.85
C ARG A 7 -10.43 4.06 4.54
N CYS A 8 -9.26 4.71 4.63
CA CYS A 8 -9.14 6.14 4.36
C CYS A 8 -8.32 6.41 3.10
N PHE A 9 -8.88 7.25 2.22
CA PHE A 9 -8.25 7.71 0.99
C PHE A 9 -7.84 9.17 1.17
N SER A 10 -6.57 9.49 0.94
CA SER A 10 -6.00 10.79 1.27
C SER A 10 -5.67 11.58 0.00
N PHE A 11 -5.84 12.90 0.06
CA PHE A 11 -5.56 13.81 -1.05
C PHE A 11 -4.59 14.90 -0.60
N GLY A 12 -3.47 15.04 -1.29
CA GLY A 12 -2.59 16.20 -1.19
C GLY A 12 -2.94 17.21 -2.26
N ILE A 13 -3.27 18.44 -1.89
CA ILE A 13 -3.61 19.50 -2.83
C ILE A 13 -2.54 20.59 -2.76
N GLY A 14 -1.98 20.93 -3.91
CA GLY A 14 -0.91 21.92 -4.06
C GLY A 14 0.49 21.36 -3.83
N GLU A 15 1.50 22.12 -4.27
CA GLU A 15 2.91 21.72 -4.20
C GLU A 15 3.47 21.67 -2.76
N GLY A 16 2.80 22.33 -1.80
CA GLY A 16 3.18 22.35 -0.39
C GLY A 16 2.66 21.17 0.46
N ALA A 17 1.91 20.24 -0.13
CA ALA A 17 1.30 19.15 0.62
C ALA A 17 2.33 18.11 1.08
N SER A 18 2.31 17.75 2.38
CA SER A 18 3.24 16.78 2.95
C SER A 18 3.05 15.37 2.38
N THR A 19 3.98 14.97 1.51
CA THR A 19 3.93 13.67 0.84
C THR A 19 4.04 12.51 1.83
N SER A 20 4.89 12.63 2.85
CA SER A 20 5.08 11.60 3.87
C SER A 20 3.82 11.38 4.70
N LEU A 21 3.16 12.45 5.14
CA LEU A 21 1.94 12.38 5.93
C LEU A 21 0.78 11.77 5.13
N ILE A 22 0.55 12.27 3.92
CA ILE A 22 -0.58 11.84 3.08
C ILE A 22 -0.45 10.36 2.70
N LYS A 23 0.76 9.93 2.30
CA LYS A 23 1.04 8.51 2.04
C LYS A 23 0.96 7.67 3.31
N GLY A 24 1.41 8.22 4.45
CA GLY A 24 1.35 7.56 5.75
C GLY A 24 -0.07 7.22 6.16
N ILE A 25 -0.99 8.19 6.10
CA ILE A 25 -2.41 8.02 6.44
C ILE A 25 -3.05 6.94 5.56
N ALA A 26 -2.89 7.04 4.23
CA ALA A 26 -3.45 6.06 3.30
C ALA A 26 -2.92 4.64 3.59
N ARG A 27 -1.61 4.52 3.85
CA ARG A 27 -0.96 3.23 4.14
C ARG A 27 -1.51 2.58 5.41
N VAL A 28 -1.56 3.32 6.52
CA VAL A 28 -2.00 2.76 7.81
C VAL A 28 -3.51 2.47 7.82
N ALA A 29 -4.28 3.18 7.00
CA ALA A 29 -5.72 2.97 6.84
C ALA A 29 -6.09 2.00 5.70
N GLY A 30 -5.13 1.45 4.95
CA GLY A 30 -5.42 0.51 3.86
C GLY A 30 -6.11 1.13 2.63
N GLY A 31 -6.03 2.45 2.46
CA GLY A 31 -6.52 3.16 1.27
C GLY A 31 -5.39 3.60 0.34
N THR A 32 -5.71 4.49 -0.59
CA THR A 32 -4.73 5.07 -1.53
C THR A 32 -4.56 6.57 -1.29
N SER A 33 -3.37 7.08 -1.61
CA SER A 33 -3.07 8.51 -1.61
C SER A 33 -3.06 9.07 -3.03
N GLU A 34 -3.68 10.21 -3.24
CA GLU A 34 -3.67 10.98 -4.49
C GLU A 34 -3.06 12.36 -4.26
N PHE A 35 -2.33 12.87 -5.24
CA PHE A 35 -1.73 14.21 -5.18
C PHE A 35 -2.28 15.03 -6.35
N ILE A 36 -2.72 16.25 -6.09
CA ILE A 36 -3.37 17.15 -7.06
C ILE A 36 -2.55 18.44 -7.08
N THR A 37 -1.86 18.69 -8.19
CA THR A 37 -1.11 19.94 -8.45
C THR A 37 -1.78 20.74 -9.56
N GLY A 38 -1.28 21.93 -9.90
CA GLY A 38 -1.94 22.86 -10.83
C GLY A 38 -2.23 22.32 -12.25
N LYS A 39 -1.59 21.23 -12.66
CA LYS A 39 -1.83 20.58 -13.96
C LYS A 39 -2.88 19.45 -13.90
N ASP A 40 -3.29 19.06 -12.70
CA ASP A 40 -4.17 17.92 -12.49
C ASP A 40 -5.64 18.32 -12.46
N ARG A 41 -6.50 17.41 -12.95
CA ARG A 41 -7.95 17.51 -12.72
C ARG A 41 -8.31 16.78 -11.43
N MET A 42 -8.79 17.51 -10.43
CA MET A 42 -9.20 16.95 -9.14
C MET A 42 -10.26 15.86 -9.29
N GLN A 43 -11.24 16.06 -10.17
CA GLN A 43 -12.39 15.16 -10.32
C GLN A 43 -11.97 13.75 -10.72
N SER A 44 -11.00 13.60 -11.62
CA SER A 44 -10.54 12.28 -12.08
C SER A 44 -9.82 11.52 -10.97
N LYS A 45 -9.02 12.21 -10.16
CA LYS A 45 -8.33 11.60 -9.00
C LYS A 45 -9.31 11.24 -7.89
N ALA A 46 -10.29 12.10 -7.62
CA ALA A 46 -11.35 11.82 -6.65
C ALA A 46 -12.21 10.60 -7.05
N LEU A 47 -12.65 10.54 -8.31
CA LEU A 47 -13.41 9.40 -8.84
C LEU A 47 -12.60 8.10 -8.81
N ARG A 48 -11.29 8.16 -9.07
CA ARG A 48 -10.40 7.00 -8.98
C ARG A 48 -10.32 6.46 -7.55
N ALA A 49 -10.09 7.33 -6.56
CA ALA A 49 -10.09 6.94 -5.16
C ALA A 49 -11.45 6.38 -4.72
N LEU A 50 -12.56 6.99 -5.15
CA LEU A 50 -13.91 6.49 -4.88
C LEU A 50 -14.14 5.10 -5.49
N LYS A 51 -13.69 4.87 -6.72
CA LYS A 51 -13.76 3.54 -7.35
C LYS A 51 -13.03 2.48 -6.55
N TYR A 52 -11.86 2.83 -5.97
CA TYR A 52 -11.15 1.96 -5.04
C TYR A 52 -11.94 1.75 -3.74
N ALA A 53 -12.52 2.80 -3.18
CA ALA A 53 -13.32 2.72 -1.95
C ALA A 53 -14.57 1.82 -2.08
N LEU A 54 -15.20 1.82 -3.24
CA LEU A 54 -16.46 1.08 -3.49
C LEU A 54 -16.26 -0.38 -3.90
N GLN A 55 -15.03 -0.80 -4.21
CA GLN A 55 -14.76 -2.18 -4.57
C GLN A 55 -14.16 -2.97 -3.41
N PRO A 56 -14.32 -4.31 -3.41
CA PRO A 56 -13.63 -5.16 -2.47
C PRO A 56 -12.12 -5.01 -2.64
N ALA A 57 -11.40 -5.18 -1.53
CA ALA A 57 -9.95 -5.21 -1.54
C ALA A 57 -9.49 -6.53 -0.92
N VAL A 58 -8.35 -7.04 -1.41
CA VAL A 58 -7.66 -8.15 -0.78
C VAL A 58 -6.83 -7.56 0.36
N GLU A 59 -7.07 -8.04 1.57
CA GLU A 59 -6.39 -7.58 2.78
C GLU A 59 -5.53 -8.70 3.36
N ASP A 60 -4.64 -8.35 4.28
CA ASP A 60 -3.81 -9.29 5.05
C ASP A 60 -3.02 -10.31 4.20
N VAL A 61 -2.49 -9.82 3.08
CA VAL A 61 -1.61 -10.61 2.19
C VAL A 61 -0.32 -10.97 2.93
N SER A 62 -0.03 -12.26 3.02
CA SER A 62 1.21 -12.78 3.60
C SER A 62 1.94 -13.69 2.61
N VAL A 63 3.26 -13.76 2.74
CA VAL A 63 4.11 -14.61 1.92
C VAL A 63 4.84 -15.58 2.84
N THR A 64 4.60 -16.88 2.64
CA THR A 64 5.29 -17.96 3.36
C THR A 64 6.34 -18.58 2.47
N TRP A 65 7.56 -18.70 2.98
CA TRP A 65 8.70 -19.27 2.26
C TRP A 65 8.95 -20.71 2.73
N LYS A 66 9.12 -21.64 1.80
CA LYS A 66 9.65 -22.98 2.11
C LYS A 66 11.14 -22.98 1.79
N LEU A 67 11.97 -22.83 2.81
CA LEU A 67 13.43 -22.73 2.68
C LEU A 67 14.13 -23.93 3.32
N PRO A 68 15.30 -24.35 2.81
CA PRO A 68 16.18 -25.30 3.49
C PRO A 68 16.56 -24.84 4.90
N ALA A 69 16.88 -25.77 5.79
CA ALA A 69 17.12 -25.50 7.22
C ALA A 69 18.19 -24.45 7.54
N LYS A 70 19.12 -24.17 6.61
CA LYS A 70 20.20 -23.19 6.76
C LYS A 70 19.89 -21.82 6.15
N LEU A 71 18.71 -21.63 5.55
CA LEU A 71 18.30 -20.40 4.87
C LEU A 71 17.09 -19.77 5.56
N SER A 72 17.13 -18.44 5.71
CA SER A 72 16.05 -17.63 6.26
C SER A 72 15.72 -16.47 5.31
N ALA A 73 14.44 -16.09 5.25
CA ALA A 73 13.98 -14.92 4.52
C ALA A 73 13.54 -13.83 5.50
N LYS A 74 14.22 -12.70 5.48
CA LYS A 74 13.79 -11.50 6.19
C LYS A 74 13.02 -10.60 5.23
N MET A 75 11.73 -10.41 5.49
CA MET A 75 10.92 -9.50 4.70
C MET A 75 11.37 -8.05 4.94
N LEU A 76 11.60 -7.30 3.86
CA LEU A 76 11.97 -5.88 3.89
C LEU A 76 10.77 -4.97 3.62
N SER A 77 9.74 -5.50 2.96
CA SER A 77 8.49 -4.78 2.68
C SER A 77 7.59 -4.74 3.93
N PRO A 78 6.71 -3.73 4.06
CA PRO A 78 5.74 -3.67 5.16
C PRO A 78 4.81 -4.90 5.15
N GLU A 79 4.48 -5.41 6.34
CA GLU A 79 3.66 -6.63 6.51
C GLU A 79 2.22 -6.52 5.98
N GLN A 80 1.75 -5.31 5.68
CA GLN A 80 0.34 -5.04 5.48
C GLN A 80 0.12 -4.35 4.15
N THR A 81 -0.39 -5.10 3.17
CA THR A 81 -0.76 -4.55 1.88
C THR A 81 -2.22 -4.86 1.59
N VAL A 82 -3.00 -3.78 1.41
CA VAL A 82 -4.33 -3.85 0.81
C VAL A 82 -4.16 -3.75 -0.71
N LEU A 83 -4.71 -4.71 -1.45
CA LEU A 83 -4.65 -4.77 -2.91
C LEU A 83 -6.04 -4.57 -3.50
N TYR A 84 -6.13 -3.62 -4.42
CA TYR A 84 -7.33 -3.38 -5.19
C TYR A 84 -7.23 -4.00 -6.59
N LYS A 85 -8.38 -4.23 -7.25
CA LYS A 85 -8.42 -4.75 -8.63
C LYS A 85 -7.52 -3.91 -9.55
N GLY A 86 -6.62 -4.58 -10.27
CA GLY A 86 -5.69 -3.98 -11.22
C GLY A 86 -4.40 -3.41 -10.61
N GLN A 87 -4.23 -3.48 -9.28
CA GLN A 87 -2.97 -3.12 -8.62
C GLN A 87 -2.01 -4.31 -8.53
N ARG A 88 -0.72 -4.01 -8.36
CA ARG A 88 0.36 -4.98 -8.19
C ARG A 88 1.10 -4.74 -6.88
N LEU A 89 1.27 -5.79 -6.09
CA LEU A 89 2.13 -5.81 -4.91
C LEU A 89 3.49 -6.42 -5.28
N ILE A 90 4.56 -5.72 -4.92
CA ILE A 90 5.94 -6.20 -5.04
C ILE A 90 6.49 -6.32 -3.61
N VAL A 91 6.92 -7.51 -3.23
CA VAL A 91 7.52 -7.81 -1.92
C VAL A 91 9.00 -8.09 -2.11
N TYR A 92 9.83 -7.44 -1.30
CA TYR A 92 11.27 -7.69 -1.23
C TYR A 92 11.59 -8.44 0.05
N ALA A 93 12.45 -9.46 -0.07
CA ALA A 93 12.97 -10.21 1.06
C ALA A 93 14.48 -10.41 0.89
N LEU A 94 15.22 -10.28 1.98
CA LEU A 94 16.62 -10.63 2.04
C LEU A 94 16.75 -12.10 2.46
N LEU A 95 17.36 -12.91 1.60
CA LEU A 95 17.74 -14.27 1.95
C LEU A 95 19.08 -14.24 2.68
N SER A 96 19.16 -14.96 3.79
CA SER A 96 20.38 -15.04 4.61
C SER A 96 20.60 -16.47 5.08
N GLY A 97 21.85 -16.92 5.02
CA GLY A 97 22.23 -18.27 5.41
C GLY A 97 23.34 -18.86 4.54
N THR A 98 23.66 -20.13 4.77
CA THR A 98 24.65 -20.86 3.98
C THR A 98 23.93 -21.65 2.91
N MET A 99 24.17 -21.32 1.65
CA MET A 99 23.72 -22.12 0.51
C MET A 99 24.35 -23.52 0.61
N PRO A 100 23.57 -24.60 0.40
CA PRO A 100 24.13 -25.94 0.33
C PRO A 100 25.11 -26.10 -0.84
#